data_AF-A0A1F8SUA4-F1
#
_entry.id   AF-A0A1F8SUA4-F1
#
_cell.length_a   1.000
_cell.length_b   1.000
_cell.length_c   1.000
_cell.angle_alpha   90.00
_cell.angle_beta   90.00
_cell.angle_gamma   90.00
#
_symmetry.space_group_name_H-M   'P 1'
#
loop_
_entity.id
_entity.type
_entity.pdbx_description
1 polymer ?
#
loop_
_entity_poly.entity_id
_entity_poly.type
_entity_poly.pdbx_seq_one_letter_code
_entity_poly.pdbx_strand_id
1 'polypeptide(L)'
;MSENKTVVEMHGCIVCARIFNILAIYTPDSRLVDCTVTSPGGHCVPNERRPLVTCDTHTAGEIETAYKRWKSREVEEIDNEQEDE
;
A
#
# COMPACT_ATOMS: atom_id res chain seq x y z
N MET A 1 -24.97 -3.70 9.77
CA MET A 1 -23.88 -3.23 8.90
C MET A 1 -22.69 -2.99 9.83
N SER A 2 -21.62 -3.76 9.71
CA SER A 2 -20.40 -3.49 10.50
C SER A 2 -19.71 -2.26 9.92
N GLU A 3 -19.22 -1.39 10.79
CA GLU A 3 -18.59 -0.12 10.40
C GLU A 3 -17.18 -0.35 9.85
N ASN A 4 -16.73 0.53 8.95
CA ASN A 4 -15.36 0.51 8.45
C ASN A 4 -14.37 0.84 9.56
N LYS A 5 -13.19 0.24 9.51
CA LYS A 5 -12.11 0.45 10.46
C LYS A 5 -11.11 1.46 9.91
N THR A 6 -10.90 2.54 10.63
CA THR A 6 -9.86 3.53 10.32
C THR A 6 -8.61 3.25 11.15
N VAL A 7 -7.43 3.19 10.51
CA VAL A 7 -6.15 2.86 11.13
C VAL A 7 -5.08 3.85 10.68
N VAL A 8 -4.21 4.26 11.61
CA VAL A 8 -2.99 5.01 11.29
C VAL A 8 -1.84 4.02 11.13
N GLU A 9 -1.18 4.06 9.98
CA GLU A 9 -0.08 3.15 9.62
C GLU A 9 1.12 3.93 9.11
N MET A 10 2.30 3.30 9.15
CA MET A 10 3.52 3.84 8.56
C MET A 10 3.95 2.97 7.39
N HIS A 11 4.17 3.58 6.23
CA HIS A 11 4.66 2.88 5.05
C HIS A 11 5.82 3.62 4.40
N GLY A 12 6.69 2.87 3.75
CA GLY A 12 7.76 3.41 2.93
C GLY A 12 7.28 3.77 1.52
N CYS A 13 7.89 4.79 0.94
CA CYS A 13 7.79 5.03 -0.50
C CYS A 13 8.25 3.76 -1.24
N ILE A 14 7.45 3.28 -2.19
CA ILE A 14 7.74 2.06 -2.96
C ILE A 14 9.05 2.13 -3.77
N VAL A 15 9.59 3.34 -3.98
CA VAL A 15 10.82 3.58 -4.73
C VAL A 15 12.03 3.74 -3.79
N CYS A 16 11.97 4.66 -2.82
CA CYS A 16 13.12 5.04 -1.98
C CYS A 16 13.02 4.67 -0.50
N ALA A 17 11.93 4.00 -0.09
CA ALA A 17 11.66 3.59 1.30
C ALA A 17 11.57 4.73 2.34
N ARG A 18 11.51 6.00 1.92
CA ARG A 18 11.20 7.12 2.83
C ARG A 18 9.85 6.88 3.51
N ILE A 19 9.79 7.05 4.84
CA ILE A 19 8.61 6.70 5.63
C ILE A 19 7.57 7.84 5.65
N PHE A 20 6.30 7.46 5.52
CA PHE A 20 5.14 8.35 5.59
C PHE A 20 4.08 7.75 6.52
N ASN A 21 3.40 8.62 7.25
CA ASN A 21 2.18 8.25 7.95
C ASN A 21 1.00 8.24 6.97
N ILE A 22 0.16 7.22 7.08
CA ILE A 22 -1.07 7.07 6.29
C ILE A 22 -2.24 6.86 7.24
N LEU A 23 -3.39 7.42 6.86
CA LEU A 23 -4.68 7.01 7.39
C LEU A 23 -5.31 6.04 6.38
N ALA A 24 -5.47 4.78 6.76
CA ALA A 24 -6.08 3.74 5.94
C ALA A 24 -7.48 3.41 6.47
N ILE A 25 -8.42 3.20 5.56
CA ILE A 25 -9.79 2.80 5.86
C ILE A 25 -9.98 1.39 5.31
N TYR A 26 -10.35 0.47 6.18
CA TYR A 26 -10.62 -0.92 5.82
C TYR A 26 -12.08 -1.26 6.03
N THR A 27 -12.58 -2.18 5.21
CA THR A 27 -13.82 -2.88 5.49
C THR A 27 -13.67 -3.80 6.71
N PRO A 28 -14.79 -4.29 7.29
CA PRO A 28 -14.75 -5.29 8.35
C PRO A 28 -14.03 -6.60 7.97
N ASP A 29 -13.97 -6.96 6.68
CA ASP A 29 -13.23 -8.10 6.15
C ASP A 29 -11.76 -7.78 5.78
N SER A 30 -11.22 -6.67 6.30
CA SER A 30 -9.83 -6.24 6.12
C SER A 30 -9.42 -5.91 4.68
N ARG A 31 -10.37 -5.55 3.81
CA ARG A 31 -10.07 -5.02 2.47
C ARG A 31 -9.85 -3.52 2.54
N LEU A 32 -8.87 -3.01 1.81
CA LEU A 32 -8.62 -1.57 1.76
C LEU A 32 -9.75 -0.89 0.98
N VAL A 33 -10.39 0.09 1.61
CA VAL A 33 -11.41 0.95 0.99
C VAL A 33 -10.77 2.22 0.44
N ASP A 34 -9.94 2.86 1.26
CA ASP A 34 -9.28 4.12 0.92
C ASP A 34 -8.02 4.33 1.76
N CYS A 35 -7.11 5.17 1.28
CA CYS A 35 -5.99 5.65 2.06
C CYS A 35 -5.63 7.10 1.72
N THR A 36 -5.20 7.85 2.73
CA THR A 36 -4.60 9.16 2.52
C THR A 36 -3.30 9.29 3.28
N VAL A 37 -2.27 9.79 2.60
CA VAL A 37 -1.00 10.13 3.25
C VAL A 37 -1.22 11.39 4.09
N THR A 38 -0.83 11.34 5.36
CA THR A 38 -0.95 12.47 6.30
C THR A 38 0.37 13.21 6.50
N SER A 39 1.48 12.62 6.05
CA SER A 39 2.80 13.25 6.00
C SER A 39 2.97 14.12 4.73
N PRO A 40 3.64 15.28 4.81
CA PRO A 40 3.92 16.10 3.62
C PRO A 40 4.77 15.39 2.57
N GLY A 41 4.48 15.65 1.29
CA GLY A 41 5.29 15.19 0.15
C GLY A 41 5.13 13.71 -0.21
N GLY A 42 4.02 13.08 0.19
CA GLY A 42 3.68 11.72 -0.19
C GLY A 42 2.27 11.58 -0.76
N HIS A 43 2.06 10.55 -1.56
CA HIS A 43 0.80 10.25 -2.24
C HIS A 43 0.49 8.75 -2.14
N CYS A 44 -0.80 8.42 -1.97
CA CYS A 44 -1.25 7.04 -2.07
C CYS A 44 -1.20 6.57 -3.53
N VAL A 45 -0.65 5.38 -3.76
CA VAL A 45 -0.71 4.68 -5.04
C VAL A 45 -1.92 3.74 -5.00
N PRO A 46 -2.81 3.78 -6.00
CA PRO A 46 -3.99 2.92 -6.02
C PRO A 46 -3.63 1.43 -5.90
N ASN A 47 -4.20 0.75 -4.90
CA ASN A 47 -4.06 -0.68 -4.69
C ASN A 47 -5.26 -1.21 -3.89
N GLU A 48 -5.71 -2.43 -4.16
CA GLU A 48 -6.95 -2.97 -3.58
C GLU A 48 -6.76 -3.63 -2.21
N ARG A 49 -5.54 -4.09 -1.90
CA ARG A 49 -5.28 -4.92 -0.71
C ARG A 49 -4.54 -4.18 0.39
N ARG A 50 -3.51 -3.42 0.03
CA ARG A 50 -2.60 -2.77 0.98
C ARG A 50 -2.30 -1.34 0.56
N PRO A 51 -2.24 -0.37 1.48
CA PRO A 51 -1.82 0.98 1.16
C PRO A 51 -0.42 0.96 0.54
N LEU A 52 -0.23 1.68 -0.54
CA LEU A 52 1.08 1.91 -1.15
C LEU A 52 1.33 3.41 -1.21
N VAL A 53 2.58 3.81 -1.02
CA VAL A 53 2.97 5.22 -0.98
C VAL A 53 4.07 5.52 -1.98
N THR A 54 4.02 6.69 -2.59
CA THR A 54 5.15 7.30 -3.28
C THR A 54 5.43 8.68 -2.70
N CYS A 55 6.69 9.11 -2.69
CA CYS A 55 6.99 10.53 -2.49
C CYS A 55 6.86 11.31 -3.80
N ASP A 56 6.74 12.63 -3.67
CA ASP A 56 6.62 13.60 -4.77
C ASP A 56 7.89 13.77 -5.61
N THR A 57 9.01 13.20 -5.17
CA THR A 57 10.32 13.34 -5.84
C THR A 57 10.55 12.35 -6.98
N HIS A 58 9.70 11.33 -7.13
CA HIS A 58 9.88 10.28 -8.15
C HIS A 58 8.97 10.51 -9.35
N THR A 59 9.49 10.14 -10.51
CA THR A 59 8.76 10.20 -11.77
C THR A 59 7.74 9.07 -11.87
N ALA A 60 6.71 9.26 -12.69
CA ALA A 60 5.71 8.23 -12.95
C ALA A 60 6.32 6.89 -13.44
N GLY A 61 7.39 6.95 -14.25
CA GLY A 61 8.07 5.75 -14.75
C GLY A 61 8.82 4.96 -13.65
N GLU A 62 9.43 5.65 -12.70
CA GLU A 62 10.06 5.02 -11.53
C GLU A 62 9.01 4.36 -10.63
N ILE A 63 7.88 5.06 -10.41
CA ILE A 63 6.74 4.56 -9.62
C ILE A 63 6.15 3.31 -10.28
N GLU A 64 5.89 3.34 -11.59
CA GLU A 64 5.36 2.18 -12.33
C GLU A 64 6.32 0.98 -12.27
N THR A 65 7.62 1.23 -12.42
CA THR A 65 8.64 0.18 -12.35
C THR A 65 8.70 -0.45 -10.95
N ALA A 66 8.65 0.37 -9.90
CA ALA A 66 8.60 -0.11 -8.52
C ALA A 66 7.29 -0.88 -8.23
N TYR A 67 6.16 -0.38 -8.72
CA TYR A 67 4.86 -1.05 -8.58
C TYR A 67 4.85 -2.44 -9.24
N LYS A 68 5.37 -2.56 -10.46
CA LYS A 68 5.51 -3.87 -11.13
C LYS A 68 6.35 -4.85 -10.31
N ARG A 69 7.49 -4.39 -9.78
CA ARG A 69 8.36 -5.22 -8.91
C ARG A 69 7.65 -5.65 -7.62
N TRP A 70 6.92 -4.74 -6.99
CA TRP A 70 6.15 -5.02 -5.79
C TRP A 70 5.06 -6.05 -6.06
N LYS A 71 4.29 -5.87 -7.14
CA LYS A 71 3.21 -6.78 -7.55
C LYS A 71 3.71 -8.19 -7.84
N SER A 72 4.87 -8.33 -8.50
CA SER A 72 5.46 -9.65 -8.74
C SER A 72 5.79 -10.40 -7.44
N ARG A 73 6.20 -9.70 -6.38
CA ARG A 73 6.46 -10.30 -5.06
C ARG A 73 5.17 -10.67 -4.33
N GLU A 74 4.14 -9.82 -4.43
CA GLU A 74 2.84 -10.11 -3.80
C GLU A 74 2.20 -11.39 -4.37
N VAL A 75 2.35 -11.63 -5.67
CA VAL A 75 1.84 -12.86 -6.31
C VAL A 75 2.57 -14.10 -5.79
N GLU A 76 3.90 -14.03 -5.62
CA GLU A 76 4.70 -15.14 -5.09
C GLU A 76 4.39 -15.47 -3.62
N GLU A 77 3.95 -14.48 -2.82
CA GLU A 77 3.55 -14.71 -1.43
C GLU A 77 2.19 -15.41 -1.32
N ILE A 78 1.24 -15.09 -2.21
CA ILE A 78 -0.10 -15.72 -2.24
C ILE A 78 -0.02 -17.21 -2.61
N ASP A 79 0.90 -17.57 -3.51
CA ASP A 79 1.07 -18.96 -3.96
C ASP A 79 1.77 -19.84 -2.90
N ASN A 80 2.54 -19.25 -1.98
CA ASN A 80 3.23 -19.98 -0.91
C ASN A 80 2.40 -20.15 0.38
N GLU A 81 1.31 -19.39 0.57
CA GLU A 81 0.41 -19.54 1.73
C GLU A 81 -0.58 -20.72 1.59
N GLN A 82 -0.50 -21.51 0.50
CA GLN A 82 -1.37 -22.66 0.24
C GLN A 82 -0.75 -24.04 0.53
N GLU A 83 0.51 -24.13 1.00
CA GLU A 83 1.19 -25.42 1.21
C GLU A 83 1.34 -25.89 2.67
N ASP A 84 0.83 -25.14 3.66
CA ASP A 84 0.90 -25.56 5.07
C ASP A 84 -0.49 -26.00 5.62
N GLU A 85 -0.96 -27.18 5.20
CA GLU A 85 -1.98 -28.00 5.92
C GLU A 85 -1.35 -29.24 6.57
#